data_AF-A0A2E5BXQ5-F1
#
_entry.id   AF-A0A2E5BXQ5-F1
#
_cell.length_a   1.000
_cell.length_b   1.000
_cell.length_c   1.000
_cell.angle_alpha   90.00
_cell.angle_beta   90.00
_cell.angle_gamma   90.00
#
_symmetry.space_group_name_H-M   'P 1'
#
loop_
_entity.id
_entity.type
_entity.pdbx_description
1 polymer ?
#
loop_
_entity_poly.entity_id
_entity_poly.type
_entity_poly.pdbx_seq_one_letter_code
_entity_poly.pdbx_strand_id
1 'polypeptide(L)'
;MTTSNSQLQQRVEALEGEVNLLKSEIRQILIDMRDIWLRKSDVISAPQIVQAAAAASPVSTSSPMPAAGKPQPYFGNDSGLDMSADQSNKGTLNDLLGWMGNSKEKGLTAARLFPILEAYENSGMISPLMAKFILKNMSMLDEMYSSDDPMSPSAYSEVVSELHKLVCISIDSA
;
A
#
# COMPACT_ATOMS: atom_id res chain seq x y z
N MET A 1 -9.09 -56.65 11.16
CA MET A 1 -9.00 -55.20 11.42
C MET A 1 -7.65 -54.56 11.03
N THR A 2 -6.64 -55.34 10.60
CA THR A 2 -5.31 -54.84 10.23
C THR A 2 -5.22 -54.31 8.79
N THR A 3 -5.96 -54.90 7.85
CA THR A 3 -5.91 -54.56 6.41
C THR A 3 -6.41 -53.16 6.08
N SER A 4 -7.40 -52.65 6.82
CA SER A 4 -7.93 -51.30 6.62
C SER A 4 -6.94 -50.21 7.07
N ASN A 5 -6.16 -50.48 8.11
CA ASN A 5 -5.12 -49.58 8.59
C ASN A 5 -3.95 -49.49 7.60
N SER A 6 -3.51 -50.60 7.01
CA SER A 6 -2.47 -50.58 5.98
C SER A 6 -2.90 -49.82 4.72
N GLN A 7 -4.17 -49.94 4.33
CA GLN A 7 -4.70 -49.22 3.17
C GLN A 7 -4.82 -47.71 3.42
N LEU A 8 -5.16 -47.30 4.64
CA LEU A 8 -5.14 -45.90 5.05
C LEU A 8 -3.71 -45.35 5.04
N GLN A 9 -2.74 -46.12 5.54
CA GLN A 9 -1.35 -45.69 5.61
C GLN A 9 -0.73 -45.49 4.21
N GLN A 10 -1.03 -46.38 3.27
CA GLN A 10 -0.63 -46.21 1.87
C GLN A 10 -1.26 -44.97 1.22
N ARG A 11 -2.52 -44.66 1.55
CA ARG A 11 -3.18 -43.44 1.06
C ARG A 11 -2.56 -42.17 1.64
N VAL A 12 -2.17 -42.21 2.92
CA VAL A 12 -1.46 -41.08 3.55
C VAL A 12 -0.11 -40.85 2.89
N GLU A 13 0.71 -41.88 2.68
CA GLU A 13 1.98 -41.76 1.96
C GLU A 13 1.81 -41.24 0.53
N ALA A 14 0.80 -41.72 -0.20
CA ALA A 14 0.51 -41.24 -1.55
C ALA A 14 0.15 -39.74 -1.55
N LEU A 15 -0.72 -39.32 -0.62
CA LEU A 15 -1.10 -37.91 -0.47
C LEU A 15 0.08 -37.03 -0.03
N GLU A 16 0.95 -37.53 0.84
CA GLU A 16 2.18 -36.82 1.22
C GLU A 16 3.12 -36.63 0.01
N GLY A 17 3.20 -37.62 -0.88
CA GLY A 17 3.91 -37.51 -2.15
C GLY A 17 3.32 -36.43 -3.07
N GLU A 18 1.99 -36.44 -3.26
CA GLU A 18 1.28 -35.44 -4.06
C GLU A 18 1.45 -34.03 -3.50
N VAL A 19 1.37 -33.86 -2.17
CA VAL A 19 1.59 -32.57 -1.50
C VAL A 19 3.02 -32.08 -1.70
N ASN A 20 4.02 -32.97 -1.61
CA ASN A 20 5.41 -32.60 -1.84
C ASN A 20 5.66 -32.19 -3.30
N LEU A 21 5.02 -32.87 -4.26
CA LEU A 21 5.06 -32.51 -5.67
C LEU A 21 4.44 -31.13 -5.88
N LEU A 22 3.22 -30.89 -5.38
CA LEU A 22 2.53 -29.61 -5.48
C LEU A 22 3.35 -28.46 -4.86
N LYS A 23 3.98 -28.73 -3.71
CA LYS A 23 4.87 -27.76 -3.05
C LYS A 23 6.11 -27.44 -3.89
N SER A 24 6.62 -28.41 -4.65
CA SER A 24 7.73 -28.16 -5.59
C SER A 24 7.28 -27.33 -6.79
N GLU A 25 6.10 -27.61 -7.35
CA GLU A 25 5.53 -26.89 -8.49
C GLU A 25 5.21 -25.43 -8.14
N ILE A 26 4.58 -25.19 -7.00
CA ILE A 26 4.31 -23.83 -6.50
C ILE A 26 5.61 -23.05 -6.32
N ARG A 27 6.65 -23.68 -5.76
CA ARG A 27 7.96 -23.03 -5.61
C ARG A 27 8.57 -22.66 -6.95
N GLN A 28 8.48 -23.56 -7.94
CA GLN A 28 8.99 -23.28 -9.29
C GLN A 28 8.23 -22.14 -9.95
N ILE A 29 6.88 -22.14 -9.87
CA ILE A 29 6.05 -21.05 -10.41
C ILE A 29 6.44 -19.71 -9.79
N LEU A 30 6.63 -19.65 -8.46
CA LEU A 30 7.04 -18.41 -7.79
C LEU A 30 8.43 -17.95 -8.22
N ILE A 31 9.37 -18.87 -8.43
CA ILE A 31 10.71 -18.57 -8.97
C ILE A 31 10.58 -18.02 -10.40
N ASP A 32 9.80 -18.67 -11.25
CA ASP A 32 9.60 -18.26 -12.64
C ASP A 32 8.96 -16.88 -12.72
N MET A 33 7.95 -16.60 -11.90
CA MET A 33 7.32 -15.27 -11.81
C MET A 33 8.31 -14.20 -11.35
N ARG A 34 9.13 -14.49 -10.34
CA ARG A 34 10.19 -13.58 -9.89
C ARG A 34 11.19 -13.30 -11.00
N ASP A 35 11.64 -14.33 -11.72
CA ASP A 35 12.63 -14.20 -12.79
C ASP A 35 12.06 -13.43 -13.99
N ILE A 36 10.78 -13.63 -14.32
CA ILE A 36 10.06 -12.82 -15.32
C ILE A 36 10.01 -11.36 -14.87
N TRP A 37 9.70 -11.09 -13.61
CA TRP A 37 9.59 -9.74 -13.07
C TRP A 37 10.95 -9.02 -13.08
N LEU A 38 12.01 -9.69 -12.61
CA LEU A 38 13.38 -9.17 -12.64
C LEU A 38 13.82 -8.83 -14.07
N ARG A 39 13.58 -9.72 -15.06
CA ARG A 39 13.89 -9.44 -16.47
C ARG A 39 13.10 -8.26 -17.04
N LYS A 40 11.85 -8.07 -16.64
CA LYS A 40 11.04 -6.92 -17.11
C LYS A 40 11.50 -5.60 -16.48
N SER A 41 12.00 -5.63 -15.25
CA SER A 41 12.61 -4.47 -14.58
C SER A 41 13.88 -3.98 -15.31
N ASP A 42 14.73 -4.90 -15.77
CA ASP A 42 15.96 -4.56 -16.52
C ASP A 42 15.67 -3.88 -17.88
N VAL A 43 14.55 -4.20 -18.55
CA VAL A 43 14.22 -3.62 -19.87
C VAL A 43 13.77 -2.15 -19.77
N ILE A 44 13.28 -1.70 -18.61
CA ILE A 44 12.85 -0.30 -18.41
C ILE A 44 14.02 0.60 -18.00
N SER A 45 15.14 0.03 -17.54
CA SER A 45 16.28 0.78 -16.99
C SER A 45 17.38 1.14 -18.00
N ALA A 46 17.16 1.00 -19.32
CA ALA A 46 18.11 1.50 -20.31
C ALA A 46 17.95 3.02 -20.49
N PRO A 47 18.91 3.87 -20.05
CA PRO A 47 18.85 5.29 -20.36
C PRO A 47 19.22 5.45 -21.83
N GLN A 48 18.25 5.77 -22.69
CA GLN A 48 18.56 6.36 -23.99
C GLN A 48 19.11 7.76 -23.75
N ILE A 49 20.43 7.84 -23.59
CA ILE A 49 21.18 9.09 -23.63
C ILE A 49 21.20 9.55 -25.10
N VAL A 50 20.29 10.46 -25.46
CA VAL A 50 20.46 11.30 -26.66
C VAL A 50 20.77 12.71 -26.18
N GLN A 51 22.06 13.05 -26.31
CA GLN A 51 22.65 14.32 -25.97
C GLN A 51 22.73 15.22 -27.22
N ALA A 52 22.14 16.42 -27.17
CA ALA A 52 22.49 17.61 -27.95
C ALA A 52 21.69 18.81 -27.37
N ALA A 53 22.24 19.71 -26.54
CA ALA A 53 23.17 20.81 -26.83
C ALA A 53 22.46 22.20 -26.75
N ALA A 54 22.61 22.83 -25.59
CA ALA A 54 22.80 24.26 -25.26
C ALA A 54 22.04 25.40 -25.99
N ALA A 55 21.38 26.28 -25.21
CA ALA A 55 21.90 27.65 -24.93
C ALA A 55 21.02 28.49 -23.96
N ALA A 56 21.69 29.08 -22.96
CA ALA A 56 21.50 30.41 -22.35
C ALA A 56 20.30 30.73 -21.39
N SER A 57 20.55 30.55 -20.09
CA SER A 57 20.63 31.55 -18.98
C SER A 57 19.55 32.63 -18.65
N PRO A 58 19.50 33.11 -17.38
CA PRO A 58 18.29 33.46 -16.64
C PRO A 58 18.12 34.96 -16.33
N VAL A 59 16.91 35.38 -15.93
CA VAL A 59 16.69 36.69 -15.27
C VAL A 59 15.77 36.55 -14.05
N SER A 60 16.34 36.94 -12.91
CA SER A 60 15.72 37.13 -11.59
C SER A 60 14.81 38.35 -11.52
N THR A 61 13.76 38.31 -10.70
CA THR A 61 13.15 39.38 -9.86
C THR A 61 11.75 38.91 -9.46
N SER A 62 11.16 39.11 -8.28
CA SER A 62 11.48 39.77 -7.01
C SER A 62 10.29 39.48 -6.09
N SER A 63 10.50 39.09 -4.83
CA SER A 63 9.46 39.11 -3.80
C SER A 63 9.05 40.54 -3.45
N PRO A 64 7.79 40.77 -3.05
CA PRO A 64 7.56 41.22 -1.67
C PRO A 64 6.29 40.61 -1.00
N MET A 65 6.39 40.38 0.31
CA MET A 65 5.28 40.16 1.28
C MET A 65 4.86 41.54 1.87
N PRO A 66 3.83 41.74 2.73
CA PRO A 66 2.89 40.78 3.37
C PRO A 66 1.40 41.23 3.57
N ALA A 67 0.62 40.34 4.21
CA ALA A 67 -0.56 40.57 5.08
C ALA A 67 -2.00 40.61 4.49
N ALA A 68 -2.80 39.57 4.80
CA ALA A 68 -4.16 39.64 5.37
C ALA A 68 -4.73 38.23 5.58
N GLY A 69 -5.34 38.00 6.75
CA GLY A 69 -5.53 36.68 7.35
C GLY A 69 -6.76 35.86 6.92
N LYS A 70 -6.59 34.54 7.02
CA LYS A 70 -7.62 33.51 7.20
C LYS A 70 -7.03 32.43 8.12
N PRO A 71 -7.81 31.82 9.04
CA PRO A 71 -7.27 31.00 10.12
C PRO A 71 -6.63 29.72 9.57
N GLN A 72 -5.31 29.60 9.76
CA GLN A 72 -4.59 28.34 9.64
C GLN A 72 -5.10 27.36 10.71
N PRO A 73 -5.45 26.11 10.37
CA PRO A 73 -5.61 25.09 11.40
C PRO A 73 -4.24 24.87 12.03
N TYR A 74 -4.11 25.28 13.28
CA TYR A 74 -2.99 25.03 14.15
C TYR A 74 -2.90 23.51 14.39
N PHE A 75 -2.14 22.81 13.54
CA PHE A 75 -1.62 21.49 13.89
C PHE A 75 -0.50 21.73 14.89
N GLY A 76 -0.80 21.48 16.17
CA GLY A 76 0.21 21.48 17.22
C GLY A 76 1.30 20.46 16.91
N ASN A 77 2.53 20.96 16.77
CA ASN A 77 3.77 20.19 16.60
C ASN A 77 4.17 19.47 17.91
N ASP A 78 3.31 18.63 18.47
CA ASP A 78 3.62 17.82 19.68
C ASP A 78 3.60 16.30 19.39
N SER A 79 3.92 15.93 18.16
CA SER A 79 4.32 14.56 17.82
C SER A 79 5.74 14.64 17.27
N GLY A 80 6.73 14.50 18.14
CA GLY A 80 8.14 14.33 17.77
C GLY A 80 8.35 13.00 17.03
N LEU A 81 7.76 12.90 15.84
CA LEU A 81 8.07 11.89 14.84
C LEU A 81 8.94 12.62 13.83
N ASP A 82 10.25 12.57 14.04
CA ASP A 82 11.23 12.97 13.03
C ASP A 82 11.08 12.03 11.82
N MET A 83 10.12 12.34 10.95
CA MET A 83 9.92 11.73 9.64
C MET A 83 10.81 12.45 8.62
N SER A 84 12.08 12.63 8.94
CA SER A 84 13.10 13.03 7.97
C SER A 84 13.44 11.82 7.10
N ALA A 85 12.55 11.47 6.18
CA ALA A 85 12.80 10.46 5.14
C ALA A 85 11.98 10.81 3.88
N ASP A 86 12.72 11.27 2.86
CA ASP A 86 12.39 11.40 1.44
C ASP A 86 11.10 12.12 1.01
N GLN A 87 11.24 13.02 0.04
CA GLN A 87 10.15 13.75 -0.60
C GLN A 87 9.04 12.82 -1.13
N SER A 88 9.40 11.59 -1.50
CA SER A 88 8.51 10.51 -1.93
C SER A 88 7.48 10.11 -0.87
N ASN A 89 7.87 10.05 0.41
CA ASN A 89 6.98 9.63 1.50
C ASN A 89 5.90 10.69 1.80
N LYS A 90 6.21 11.97 1.54
CA LYS A 90 5.23 13.06 1.69
C LYS A 90 4.13 13.01 0.63
N GLY A 91 4.48 12.61 -0.60
CA GLY A 91 3.52 12.38 -1.68
C GLY A 91 2.55 11.25 -1.32
N THR A 92 3.10 10.09 -0.92
CA THR A 92 2.32 8.94 -0.46
C THR A 92 1.35 9.28 0.66
N LEU A 93 1.78 10.02 1.69
CA LEU A 93 0.92 10.41 2.81
C LEU A 93 -0.22 11.33 2.37
N ASN A 94 0.06 12.27 1.46
CA ASN A 94 -0.96 13.15 0.91
C ASN A 94 -1.99 12.36 0.08
N ASP A 95 -1.54 11.40 -0.71
CA ASP A 95 -2.40 10.53 -1.50
C ASP A 95 -3.25 9.63 -0.61
N LEU A 96 -2.68 9.11 0.48
CA LEU A 96 -3.41 8.35 1.51
C LEU A 96 -4.47 9.22 2.20
N LEU A 97 -4.17 10.49 2.48
CA LEU A 97 -5.14 11.43 3.05
C LEU A 97 -6.31 11.68 2.08
N GLY A 98 -6.00 11.90 0.80
CA GLY A 98 -7.02 12.06 -0.24
C GLY A 98 -7.86 10.79 -0.41
N TRP A 99 -7.23 9.62 -0.44
CA TRP A 99 -7.91 8.33 -0.49
C TRP A 99 -8.81 8.12 0.73
N MET A 100 -8.35 8.46 1.93
CA MET A 100 -9.16 8.36 3.15
C MET A 100 -10.42 9.23 3.04
N GLY A 101 -10.31 10.48 2.59
CA GLY A 101 -11.47 11.35 2.36
C GLY A 101 -12.48 10.74 1.39
N ASN A 102 -12.02 10.34 0.20
CA ASN A 102 -12.88 9.73 -0.83
C ASN A 102 -13.51 8.41 -0.37
N SER A 103 -12.76 7.59 0.38
CA SER A 103 -13.22 6.32 0.90
C SER A 103 -14.30 6.50 1.96
N LYS A 104 -14.16 7.54 2.79
CA LYS A 104 -15.16 7.90 3.79
C LYS A 104 -16.48 8.32 3.15
N GLU A 105 -16.44 9.11 2.07
CA GLU A 105 -17.64 9.48 1.31
C GLU A 105 -18.37 8.27 0.74
N LYS A 106 -17.63 7.21 0.37
CA LYS A 106 -18.19 5.92 -0.07
C LYS A 106 -18.72 5.03 1.08
N GLY A 107 -18.64 5.49 2.33
CA GLY A 107 -19.12 4.78 3.51
C GLY A 107 -18.11 3.81 4.16
N LEU A 108 -16.80 3.95 3.86
CA LEU A 108 -15.77 3.20 4.58
C LEU A 108 -15.69 3.68 6.05
N THR A 109 -15.53 2.74 6.97
CA THR A 109 -15.29 3.01 8.39
C THR A 109 -13.99 2.36 8.85
N ALA A 110 -13.42 2.88 9.93
CA ALA A 110 -12.24 2.32 10.60
C ALA A 110 -12.44 0.83 10.95
N ALA A 111 -13.64 0.48 11.43
CA ALA A 111 -13.99 -0.90 11.77
C ALA A 111 -13.91 -1.87 10.58
N ARG A 112 -14.31 -1.42 9.37
CA ARG A 112 -14.23 -2.22 8.14
C ARG A 112 -12.82 -2.33 7.60
N LEU A 113 -11.98 -1.34 7.89
CA LEU A 113 -10.60 -1.27 7.41
C LEU A 113 -9.62 -2.07 8.30
N PHE A 114 -9.91 -2.17 9.59
CA PHE A 114 -9.03 -2.80 10.59
C PHE A 114 -8.49 -4.19 10.19
N PRO A 115 -9.31 -5.17 9.76
CA PRO A 115 -8.81 -6.50 9.41
C PRO A 115 -7.85 -6.48 8.20
N ILE A 116 -8.05 -5.55 7.26
CA ILE A 116 -7.20 -5.41 6.08
C ILE A 116 -5.83 -4.83 6.47
N LEU A 117 -5.83 -3.81 7.32
CA LEU A 117 -4.58 -3.20 7.81
C LEU A 117 -3.77 -4.18 8.64
N GLU A 118 -4.42 -5.01 9.47
CA GLU A 118 -3.76 -6.09 10.21
C GLU A 118 -3.08 -7.10 9.27
N ALA A 119 -3.77 -7.51 8.19
CA ALA A 119 -3.18 -8.38 7.19
C ALA A 119 -1.99 -7.73 6.48
N TYR A 120 -2.07 -6.42 6.18
CA TYR A 120 -0.99 -5.68 5.53
C TYR A 120 0.23 -5.56 6.46
N GLU A 121 0.01 -5.30 7.75
CA GLU A 121 1.06 -5.23 8.76
C GLU A 121 1.76 -6.59 8.90
N ASN A 122 0.99 -7.68 9.04
CA ASN A 122 1.51 -9.03 9.15
C ASN A 122 2.28 -9.49 7.90
N SER A 123 1.90 -8.98 6.72
CA SER A 123 2.58 -9.25 5.45
C SER A 123 3.84 -8.40 5.22
N GLY A 124 4.08 -7.39 6.06
CA GLY A 124 5.19 -6.44 5.90
C GLY A 124 4.99 -5.42 4.78
N MET A 125 3.81 -5.34 4.15
CA MET A 125 3.50 -4.34 3.12
C MET A 125 3.33 -2.93 3.68
N ILE A 126 2.98 -2.81 4.96
CA ILE A 126 2.82 -1.52 5.64
C ILE A 126 3.50 -1.58 7.00
N SER A 127 4.13 -0.49 7.42
CA SER A 127 4.69 -0.40 8.76
C SER A 127 3.57 -0.29 9.81
N PRO A 128 3.77 -0.81 11.04
CA PRO A 128 2.80 -0.66 12.13
C PRO A 128 2.42 0.80 12.42
N LEU A 129 3.35 1.73 12.18
CA LEU A 129 3.10 3.18 12.34
C LEU A 129 2.13 3.71 11.29
N MET A 130 2.28 3.29 10.03
CA MET A 130 1.40 3.72 8.95
C MET A 130 0.00 3.09 9.10
N ALA A 131 -0.09 1.83 9.52
CA ALA A 131 -1.38 1.20 9.84
C ALA A 131 -2.13 1.96 10.94
N LYS A 132 -1.43 2.31 12.04
CA LYS A 132 -1.99 3.13 13.13
C LYS A 132 -2.38 4.54 12.68
N PHE A 133 -1.58 5.15 11.81
CA PHE A 133 -1.89 6.47 11.24
C PHE A 133 -3.19 6.44 10.44
N ILE A 134 -3.33 5.48 9.51
CA ILE A 134 -4.53 5.34 8.69
C ILE A 134 -5.75 5.08 9.59
N LEU A 135 -5.64 4.15 10.54
CA LEU A 135 -6.74 3.80 11.44
C LEU A 135 -7.18 5.00 12.30
N LYS A 136 -6.23 5.77 12.83
CA LYS A 136 -6.53 6.97 13.63
C LYS A 136 -7.26 8.02 12.80
N ASN A 137 -6.79 8.32 11.60
CA ASN A 137 -7.42 9.32 10.72
C ASN A 137 -8.81 8.85 10.27
N MET A 138 -8.99 7.57 9.94
CA MET A 138 -10.30 7.00 9.66
C MET A 138 -11.26 7.10 10.85
N SER A 139 -10.79 6.80 12.06
CA SER A 139 -11.61 6.91 13.28
C SER A 139 -12.04 8.35 13.54
N MET A 140 -11.16 9.33 13.30
CA MET A 140 -11.52 10.75 13.40
C MET A 140 -12.58 11.14 12.37
N LEU A 141 -12.46 10.64 11.13
CA LEU A 141 -13.48 10.85 10.10
C LEU A 141 -14.81 10.16 10.45
N ASP A 142 -14.77 9.00 11.09
CA ASP A 142 -15.95 8.30 11.59
C ASP A 142 -16.70 9.13 12.64
N GLU A 143 -15.99 9.78 13.56
CA GLU A 143 -16.58 10.67 14.56
C GLU A 143 -17.15 11.96 13.95
N MET A 144 -16.50 12.50 12.93
CA MET A 144 -16.91 13.75 12.28
C MET A 144 -18.09 13.56 11.31
N TYR A 145 -18.19 12.41 10.67
CA TYR A 145 -19.18 12.11 9.63
C TYR A 145 -19.87 10.78 9.92
N SER A 146 -20.95 10.84 10.68
CA SER A 146 -21.87 9.73 10.88
C SER A 146 -22.82 9.63 9.69
N SER A 147 -22.44 8.85 8.68
CA SER A 147 -23.37 8.39 7.65
C SER A 147 -23.77 6.95 7.96
N ASP A 148 -25.07 6.72 8.14
CA ASP A 148 -25.66 5.40 8.38
C ASP A 148 -25.88 4.60 7.09
N ASP A 149 -25.47 5.14 5.94
CA ASP A 149 -25.65 4.46 4.67
C ASP A 149 -24.68 3.28 4.54
N PRO A 150 -25.18 2.04 4.38
CA PRO A 150 -24.33 0.88 4.28
C PRO A 150 -23.56 0.89 2.95
N MET A 151 -22.23 0.98 3.03
CA MET A 151 -21.35 0.86 1.86
C MET A 151 -21.64 -0.43 1.07
N SER A 152 -21.79 -0.27 -0.26
CA SER A 152 -22.02 -1.39 -1.18
C SER A 152 -20.78 -2.29 -1.34
N PRO A 153 -20.96 -3.60 -1.63
CA PRO A 153 -19.85 -4.52 -1.80
C PRO A 153 -18.88 -4.13 -2.92
N SER A 154 -19.39 -3.56 -4.02
CA SER A 154 -18.57 -3.08 -5.14
C SER A 154 -17.70 -1.89 -4.73
N ALA A 155 -18.27 -0.94 -3.97
CA ALA A 155 -17.52 0.21 -3.47
C ALA A 155 -16.43 -0.23 -2.48
N TYR A 156 -16.71 -1.21 -1.63
CA TYR A 156 -15.71 -1.76 -0.72
C TYR A 156 -14.52 -2.38 -1.48
N SER A 157 -14.80 -3.21 -2.49
CA SER A 157 -13.76 -3.82 -3.32
C SER A 157 -12.88 -2.78 -4.03
N GLU A 158 -13.50 -1.70 -4.55
CA GLU A 158 -12.78 -0.62 -5.22
C GLU A 158 -11.85 0.11 -4.24
N VAL A 159 -12.38 0.50 -3.08
CA VAL A 159 -11.63 1.22 -2.04
C VAL A 159 -10.43 0.42 -1.53
N VAL A 160 -10.59 -0.88 -1.31
CA VAL A 160 -9.49 -1.77 -0.90
C VAL A 160 -8.46 -1.92 -2.03
N SER A 161 -8.91 -1.96 -3.29
CA SER A 161 -8.00 -2.03 -4.44
C SER A 161 -7.19 -0.75 -4.63
N GLU A 162 -7.81 0.41 -4.41
CA GLU A 162 -7.12 1.70 -4.41
C GLU A 162 -6.07 1.77 -3.29
N LEU A 163 -6.42 1.34 -2.07
CA LEU A 163 -5.47 1.25 -0.97
C LEU A 163 -4.27 0.37 -1.33
N HIS A 164 -4.52 -0.81 -1.91
CA HIS A 164 -3.46 -1.71 -2.33
C HIS A 164 -2.50 -1.04 -3.32
N LYS A 165 -3.03 -0.31 -4.31
CA LYS A 165 -2.22 0.45 -5.27
C LYS A 165 -1.36 1.50 -4.55
N LEU A 166 -1.93 2.30 -3.66
CA LEU A 166 -1.19 3.33 -2.92
C LEU A 166 -0.06 2.71 -2.07
N VAL A 167 -0.35 1.62 -1.37
CA VAL A 167 0.62 0.93 -0.52
C VAL A 167 1.73 0.29 -1.37
N CYS A 168 1.40 -0.37 -2.47
CA CYS A 168 2.39 -1.04 -3.32
C CYS A 168 3.24 -0.07 -4.17
N ILE A 169 2.70 1.04 -4.66
CA ILE A 169 3.48 2.06 -5.38
C ILE A 169 4.54 2.69 -4.45
N SER A 170 4.22 2.81 -3.16
CA SER A 170 5.14 3.35 -2.15
C SER A 170 6.31 2.42 -1.84
N ILE A 171 6.21 1.13 -2.19
CA ILE A 171 7.28 0.13 -2.02
C ILE A 171 8.23 0.13 -3.23
N ASP A 172 7.74 0.42 -4.43
CA ASP A 172 8.53 0.43 -5.68
C ASP A 172 9.37 1.72 -5.86
N SER A 173 9.10 2.76 -5.06
CA SER A 173 9.83 4.04 -5.08
C SER A 173 10.97 4.15 -4.06
N ALA A 174 11.33 3.05 -3.38
CA ALA A 174 12.44 2.95 -2.42
C ALA A 174 13.55 2.04 -2.96
#